data_AF-B2YI05-F1
#
_entry.id   AF-B2YI05-F1
#
_cell.length_a   1.000
_cell.length_b   1.000
_cell.length_c   1.000
_cell.angle_alpha   90.00
_cell.angle_beta   90.00
_cell.angle_gamma   90.00
#
_symmetry.space_group_name_H-M   'P 1'
#
loop_
_entity.id
_entity.type
_entity.pdbx_description
1 polymer ?
#
loop_
_entity_poly.entity_id
_entity_poly.type
_entity_poly.pdbx_seq_one_letter_code
_entity_poly.pdbx_strand_id
1 'polypeptide(L)'
;MAVGKNKRLTKGGKKGGKKKIIDPFTKKDWYDVKAPSMFNIRQIGKTLVTRTQGTKIASDGLKGRVFEVSLADLQNDEIAFRKFKLCAEDVQGKNLLTNFHGMNLTTDKTRSMVKKWQTMIEANVDVKTTDGNLMRLFCIGFTKKRNNQVKKTCYAQSTQIRAIRKKMTEIMTREVSSNDFEEV
;
A
#
# COMPACT_ATOMS: atom_id res chain seq x y z
N MET A 1 -48.70 14.50 65.35
CA MET A 1 -47.45 13.91 65.87
C MET A 1 -46.69 13.22 64.74
N ALA A 2 -45.43 13.63 64.56
CA ALA A 2 -44.33 13.05 63.77
C ALA A 2 -44.61 12.53 62.34
N VAL A 3 -44.43 13.42 61.35
CA VAL A 3 -44.10 13.09 59.96
C VAL A 3 -42.66 12.57 59.92
N GLY A 4 -42.48 11.25 59.96
CA GLY A 4 -41.19 10.58 59.82
C GLY A 4 -40.69 10.64 58.37
N LYS A 5 -39.78 11.57 58.08
CA LYS A 5 -38.99 11.64 56.85
C LYS A 5 -38.28 10.30 56.62
N ASN A 6 -38.82 9.45 55.75
CA ASN A 6 -38.03 8.35 55.19
C ASN A 6 -36.94 8.96 54.32
N LYS A 7 -35.73 8.98 54.91
CA LYS A 7 -34.46 9.35 54.27
C LYS A 7 -34.42 8.68 52.92
N ARG A 8 -34.53 9.50 51.87
CA ARG A 8 -34.15 9.18 50.49
C ARG A 8 -32.86 8.36 50.57
N LEU A 9 -32.96 7.05 50.33
CA LEU A 9 -31.79 6.22 50.02
C LEU A 9 -31.10 6.99 48.91
N THR A 10 -29.98 7.60 49.26
CA THR A 10 -29.18 8.30 48.29
C THR A 10 -28.99 7.30 47.16
N LYS A 11 -29.39 7.69 45.95
CA LYS A 11 -28.70 7.27 44.75
C LYS A 11 -27.24 7.70 44.93
N GLY A 12 -26.52 7.08 45.85
CA GLY A 12 -25.10 6.87 45.80
C GLY A 12 -24.90 5.86 44.70
N GLY A 13 -25.26 6.25 43.46
CA GLY A 13 -24.62 5.68 42.31
C GLY A 13 -23.15 5.80 42.64
N LYS A 14 -22.48 4.66 42.81
CA LYS A 14 -21.03 4.60 42.74
C LYS A 14 -20.71 5.28 41.42
N LYS A 15 -20.42 6.59 41.51
CA LYS A 15 -19.83 7.42 40.46
C LYS A 15 -18.75 6.51 39.90
N GLY A 16 -18.97 6.04 38.66
CA GLY A 16 -18.23 4.94 38.07
C GLY A 16 -16.78 5.05 38.47
N GLY A 17 -16.29 4.05 39.22
CA GLY A 17 -14.99 4.12 39.87
C GLY A 17 -13.99 4.70 38.89
N LYS A 18 -13.34 5.81 39.26
CA LYS A 18 -12.38 6.53 38.41
C LYS A 18 -11.55 5.47 37.69
N LYS A 19 -11.79 5.29 36.38
CA LYS A 19 -11.00 4.35 35.57
C LYS A 19 -9.56 4.75 35.85
N LYS A 20 -8.75 3.84 36.39
CA LYS A 20 -7.32 4.11 36.59
C LYS A 20 -6.81 4.72 35.29
N ILE A 21 -6.23 5.91 35.39
CA ILE A 21 -5.61 6.58 34.25
C ILE A 21 -4.39 5.71 33.92
N ILE A 22 -4.57 4.82 32.95
CA ILE A 22 -3.55 3.89 32.48
C ILE A 22 -3.19 4.37 31.08
N ASP A 23 -1.89 4.54 30.85
CA ASP A 23 -1.38 4.91 29.53
C ASP A 23 -1.82 3.86 28.49
N PRO A 24 -2.53 4.27 27.42
CA PRO A 24 -2.91 3.39 26.33
C PRO A 24 -1.75 2.59 25.70
N PHE A 25 -0.51 3.08 25.72
CA PHE A 25 0.64 2.38 25.14
C PHE A 25 1.07 1.15 25.94
N THR A 26 0.81 1.12 27.25
CA THR A 26 1.10 -0.06 28.11
C THR A 26 0.31 -1.31 27.70
N LYS A 27 -0.79 -1.13 26.96
CA LYS A 27 -1.66 -2.20 26.48
C LYS A 27 -1.32 -2.66 25.06
N LYS A 28 -0.24 -2.15 24.46
CA LYS A 28 0.13 -2.44 23.08
C LYS A 28 1.34 -3.36 23.03
N ASP A 29 1.33 -4.26 22.06
CA ASP A 29 2.46 -5.13 21.76
C ASP A 29 2.98 -4.85 20.35
N TRP A 30 4.29 -5.00 20.21
CA TRP A 30 5.02 -4.80 18.97
C TRP A 30 5.19 -6.11 18.21
N TYR A 31 4.99 -6.03 16.90
CA TYR A 31 5.13 -7.11 15.92
C TYR A 31 6.12 -6.71 14.84
N ASP A 32 6.85 -7.68 14.32
CA ASP A 32 7.82 -7.52 13.24
C ASP A 32 7.14 -7.71 11.90
N VAL A 33 7.19 -6.71 11.01
CA VAL A 33 6.62 -6.77 9.66
C VAL A 33 7.64 -7.38 8.72
N LYS A 34 7.26 -8.49 8.08
CA LYS A 34 8.11 -9.25 7.16
C LYS A 34 7.66 -9.09 5.72
N ALA A 35 8.60 -8.73 4.84
CA ALA A 35 8.38 -8.73 3.41
C ALA A 35 8.31 -10.16 2.83
N PRO A 36 7.63 -10.34 1.68
CA PRO A 36 7.69 -11.57 0.90
C PRO A 36 9.12 -11.99 0.53
N SER A 37 9.30 -13.25 0.14
CA SER A 37 10.58 -13.83 -0.32
C SER A 37 11.10 -13.22 -1.62
N MET A 38 10.27 -12.51 -2.37
CA MET A 38 10.64 -11.79 -3.60
C MET A 38 11.70 -10.69 -3.37
N PHE A 39 11.84 -10.20 -2.13
CA PHE A 39 12.78 -9.13 -1.78
C PHE A 39 13.95 -9.65 -0.94
N ASN A 40 15.16 -9.10 -1.14
CA ASN A 40 16.33 -9.49 -0.36
C ASN A 40 16.19 -9.10 1.11
N ILE A 41 15.69 -7.88 1.39
CA ILE A 41 15.50 -7.38 2.75
C ILE A 41 14.11 -7.74 3.23
N ARG A 42 14.05 -8.76 4.09
CA ARG A 42 12.78 -9.26 4.63
C ARG A 42 12.28 -8.51 5.86
N GLN A 43 13.13 -7.78 6.57
CA GLN A 43 12.72 -7.05 7.77
C GLN A 43 12.41 -5.60 7.39
N ILE A 44 11.13 -5.24 7.34
CA ILE A 44 10.70 -3.89 6.94
C ILE A 44 10.70 -2.96 8.15
N GLY A 45 10.17 -3.44 9.28
CA GLY A 45 9.98 -2.61 10.46
C GLY A 45 9.11 -3.28 11.51
N LYS A 46 8.58 -2.46 12.43
CA LYS A 46 7.72 -2.92 13.52
C LYS A 46 6.38 -2.20 13.48
N THR A 47 5.32 -2.89 13.83
CA THR A 47 3.98 -2.31 14.00
C THR A 47 3.41 -2.70 15.36
N LEU A 48 2.64 -1.79 15.95
CA LEU A 48 2.01 -2.00 17.24
C LEU A 48 0.50 -2.25 17.09
N VAL A 49 -0.03 -3.13 17.92
CA VAL A 49 -1.47 -3.35 18.08
C VAL A 49 -1.82 -3.47 19.55
N THR A 50 -3.06 -3.12 19.90
CA THR A 50 -3.57 -3.36 21.26
C THR A 50 -3.66 -4.86 21.52
N ARG A 51 -3.24 -5.30 22.70
CA ARG A 51 -3.35 -6.69 23.16
C ARG A 51 -4.79 -7.19 23.04
N THR A 52 -4.94 -8.48 22.76
CA THR A 52 -6.24 -9.14 22.76
C THR A 52 -6.95 -8.92 24.10
N GLN A 53 -8.16 -8.38 24.04
CA GLN A 53 -9.00 -8.12 25.22
C GLN A 53 -10.45 -8.46 24.90
N GLY A 54 -11.00 -9.45 25.62
CA GLY A 54 -12.35 -9.94 25.40
C GLY A 54 -12.53 -10.47 23.97
N THR A 55 -13.48 -9.91 23.24
CA THR A 55 -13.81 -10.30 21.86
C THR A 55 -12.92 -9.68 20.78
N LYS A 56 -12.03 -8.73 21.13
CA LYS A 56 -11.15 -8.07 20.16
C LYS A 56 -9.81 -8.78 20.12
N ILE A 57 -9.55 -9.51 19.04
CA ILE A 57 -8.30 -10.24 18.81
C ILE A 57 -7.27 -9.30 18.17
N ALA A 58 -6.03 -9.35 18.66
CA ALA A 58 -4.93 -8.54 18.15
C ALA A 58 -4.62 -8.86 16.66
N SER A 59 -4.71 -10.13 16.25
CA SER A 59 -4.50 -10.57 14.86
C SER A 59 -5.42 -9.85 13.89
N ASP A 60 -6.69 -9.70 14.25
CA ASP A 60 -7.71 -9.12 13.36
C ASP A 60 -7.47 -7.62 13.17
N GLY A 61 -6.90 -6.96 14.19
CA GLY A 61 -6.46 -5.57 14.09
C GLY A 61 -5.13 -5.36 13.37
N LEU A 62 -4.41 -6.45 13.06
CA LEU A 62 -3.15 -6.43 12.31
C LEU A 62 -3.34 -6.83 10.85
N LYS A 63 -4.17 -7.84 10.58
CA LYS A 63 -4.52 -8.27 9.23
C LYS A 63 -5.24 -7.14 8.48
N GLY A 64 -4.97 -7.01 7.20
CA GLY A 64 -5.51 -5.95 6.34
C GLY A 64 -4.80 -4.60 6.45
N ARG A 65 -3.77 -4.45 7.32
CA ARG A 65 -2.92 -3.25 7.29
C ARG A 65 -2.06 -3.25 6.03
N VAL A 66 -2.02 -2.11 5.36
CA VAL A 66 -1.19 -1.91 4.16
C VAL A 66 -0.02 -1.01 4.52
N PHE A 67 1.19 -1.50 4.28
CA PHE A 67 2.44 -0.78 4.47
C PHE A 67 2.97 -0.31 3.12
N GLU A 68 3.31 0.97 3.00
CA GLU A 68 3.95 1.51 1.80
C GLU A 68 5.44 1.68 2.07
N VAL A 69 6.28 1.03 1.26
CA VAL A 69 7.72 0.94 1.45
C VAL A 69 8.42 1.27 0.13
N SER A 70 9.57 1.94 0.18
CA SER A 70 10.40 2.17 -1.00
C SER A 70 11.06 0.87 -1.46
N LEU A 71 11.23 0.69 -2.77
CA LEU A 71 11.97 -0.44 -3.31
C LEU A 71 13.42 -0.46 -2.83
N ALA A 72 14.04 0.72 -2.66
CA ALA A 72 15.41 0.84 -2.15
C ALA A 72 15.59 0.30 -0.72
N ASP A 73 14.50 0.26 0.07
CA ASP A 73 14.54 -0.29 1.44
C ASP A 73 14.30 -1.81 1.44
N LEU A 74 13.75 -2.36 0.35
CA LEU A 74 13.48 -3.79 0.17
C LEU A 74 14.61 -4.51 -0.59
N GLN A 75 15.30 -3.78 -1.46
CA GLN A 75 16.37 -4.27 -2.31
C GLN A 75 17.53 -3.27 -2.31
N ASN A 76 18.72 -3.73 -1.91
CA ASN A 76 19.94 -2.91 -1.97
C ASN A 76 20.21 -2.47 -3.43
N ASP A 77 20.63 -1.22 -3.61
CA ASP A 77 21.04 -0.61 -4.89
C ASP A 77 19.96 -0.41 -5.96
N GLU A 78 18.68 -0.52 -5.61
CA GLU A 78 17.58 -0.24 -6.51
C GLU A 78 17.00 1.19 -6.40
N ILE A 79 16.10 1.50 -7.32
CA ILE A 79 15.63 2.86 -7.54
C ILE A 79 14.58 3.28 -6.50
N ALA A 80 14.88 4.32 -5.72
CA ALA A 80 14.03 4.84 -4.65
C ALA A 80 12.67 5.43 -5.08
N PHE A 81 12.44 5.69 -6.38
CA PHE A 81 11.17 6.26 -6.84
C PHE A 81 10.02 5.25 -6.95
N ARG A 82 10.30 3.95 -6.82
CA ARG A 82 9.28 2.89 -6.85
C ARG A 82 8.87 2.58 -5.42
N LYS A 83 7.57 2.59 -5.14
CA LYS A 83 7.00 2.25 -3.84
C LYS A 83 6.06 1.07 -3.96
N PHE A 84 6.20 0.14 -3.03
CA PHE A 84 5.41 -1.07 -2.94
C PHE A 84 4.43 -0.97 -1.78
N LYS A 85 3.21 -1.42 -2.01
CA LYS A 85 2.18 -1.62 -0.99
C LYS A 85 2.16 -3.08 -0.61
N LEU A 86 2.40 -3.37 0.65
CA LEU A 86 2.44 -4.72 1.21
C LEU A 86 1.31 -4.86 2.23
N CYS A 87 0.38 -5.79 1.99
CA CYS A 87 -0.77 -6.04 2.87
C CYS A 87 -0.43 -7.16 3.86
N ALA A 88 -0.73 -6.95 5.14
CA ALA A 88 -0.62 -7.99 6.16
C ALA A 88 -1.75 -9.02 6.01
N GLU A 89 -1.40 -10.26 5.69
CA GLU A 89 -2.37 -11.36 5.53
C GLU A 89 -2.38 -12.29 6.74
N ASP A 90 -1.20 -12.58 7.29
CA ASP A 90 -1.09 -13.55 8.39
C ASP A 90 -0.16 -13.11 9.52
N VAL A 91 -0.41 -13.66 10.71
CA VAL A 91 0.32 -13.36 11.94
C VAL A 91 0.86 -14.68 12.51
N GLN A 92 2.18 -14.86 12.43
CA GLN A 92 2.89 -16.01 12.97
C GLN A 92 3.67 -15.61 14.22
N GLY A 93 3.08 -15.85 15.39
CA GLY A 93 3.65 -15.42 16.67
C GLY A 93 3.79 -13.90 16.71
N LYS A 94 5.02 -13.39 16.68
CA LYS A 94 5.31 -11.94 16.61
C LYS A 94 5.61 -11.42 15.19
N ASN A 95 5.63 -12.30 14.20
CA ASN A 95 5.89 -11.94 12.81
C ASN A 95 4.59 -11.69 12.05
N LEU A 96 4.56 -10.62 11.27
CA LEU A 96 3.50 -10.28 10.34
C LEU A 96 3.97 -10.60 8.93
N LEU A 97 3.31 -11.57 8.31
CA LEU A 97 3.56 -11.92 6.91
C LEU A 97 2.76 -10.98 6.02
N THR A 98 3.47 -10.33 5.11
CA THR A 98 2.85 -9.43 4.14
C THR A 98 2.92 -10.02 2.74
N ASN A 99 1.94 -9.66 1.91
CA ASN A 99 1.84 -10.00 0.51
C ASN A 99 1.79 -8.72 -0.35
N PHE A 100 2.15 -8.82 -1.62
CA PHE A 100 2.06 -7.69 -2.53
C PHE A 100 0.61 -7.27 -2.76
N HIS A 101 0.35 -5.97 -2.66
CA HIS A 101 -0.96 -5.39 -2.90
C HIS A 101 -0.97 -4.38 -4.06
N GLY A 102 0.16 -3.74 -4.34
CA GLY A 102 0.28 -2.83 -5.48
C GLY A 102 1.62 -2.10 -5.53
N MET A 103 1.90 -1.49 -6.66
CA MET A 103 3.09 -0.66 -6.87
C MET A 103 2.67 0.73 -7.35
N ASN A 104 3.36 1.77 -6.88
CA ASN A 104 3.20 3.13 -7.37
C ASN A 104 4.55 3.84 -7.51
N LEU A 105 4.59 4.88 -8.33
CA LEU A 105 5.74 5.79 -8.40
C LEU A 105 5.59 6.89 -7.34
N THR A 106 6.71 7.44 -6.89
CA THR A 106 6.72 8.65 -6.07
C THR A 106 6.24 9.86 -6.88
N THR A 107 5.59 10.81 -6.19
CA THR A 107 4.92 11.95 -6.84
C THR A 107 5.91 12.91 -7.50
N ASP A 108 7.10 13.08 -6.92
CA ASP A 108 8.22 13.82 -7.47
C ASP A 108 8.69 13.20 -8.80
N LYS A 109 8.81 11.87 -8.87
CA LYS A 109 9.21 11.19 -10.11
C LYS A 109 8.18 11.39 -11.20
N THR A 110 6.91 11.15 -10.91
CA THR A 110 5.82 11.34 -11.88
C THR A 110 5.80 12.78 -12.40
N ARG A 111 5.88 13.77 -11.50
CA ARG A 111 5.91 15.19 -11.87
C ARG A 111 7.16 15.57 -12.68
N SER A 112 8.32 14.99 -12.38
CA SER A 112 9.58 15.29 -13.08
C SER A 112 9.61 14.81 -14.53
N MET A 113 8.86 13.74 -14.85
CA MET A 113 8.77 13.20 -16.21
C MET A 113 7.86 14.05 -17.10
N VAL A 114 6.83 14.68 -16.53
CA VAL A 114 5.90 15.54 -17.25
C VAL A 114 6.56 16.88 -17.57
N LYS A 115 6.94 17.07 -18.84
CA LYS A 115 7.52 18.30 -19.36
C LYS A 115 6.71 18.83 -20.53
N LYS A 116 6.82 20.14 -20.79
CA LYS A 116 6.26 20.77 -22.00
C LYS A 116 7.00 20.29 -23.26
N TRP A 117 6.37 20.46 -24.42
CA TRP A 117 6.96 20.23 -25.75
C TRP A 117 7.19 18.77 -26.15
N GLN A 118 6.62 17.83 -25.40
CA GLN A 118 6.57 16.40 -25.71
C GLN A 118 5.14 15.89 -25.55
N THR A 119 4.80 14.79 -26.20
CA THR A 119 3.51 14.12 -26.05
C THR A 119 3.59 13.11 -24.92
N MET A 120 2.62 13.14 -24.03
CA MET A 120 2.38 12.10 -23.03
C MET A 120 1.47 11.02 -23.63
N ILE A 121 1.85 9.76 -23.49
CA ILE A 121 1.11 8.60 -23.97
C ILE A 121 0.86 7.69 -22.78
N GLU A 122 -0.41 7.50 -22.46
CA GLU A 122 -0.86 6.66 -21.33
C GLU A 122 -1.65 5.46 -21.86
N ALA A 123 -1.53 4.33 -21.18
CA ALA A 123 -2.30 3.11 -21.43
C ALA A 123 -2.59 2.40 -20.11
N ASN A 124 -3.72 1.72 -20.03
CA ASN A 124 -4.10 0.87 -18.91
C ASN A 124 -4.69 -0.45 -19.42
N VAL A 125 -4.52 -1.53 -18.65
CA VAL A 125 -5.07 -2.84 -18.97
C VAL A 125 -5.42 -3.56 -17.68
N ASP A 126 -6.56 -4.26 -17.69
CA ASP A 126 -6.94 -5.23 -16.68
C ASP A 126 -6.53 -6.62 -17.16
N VAL A 127 -5.62 -7.28 -16.43
CA VAL A 127 -5.10 -8.59 -16.78
C VAL A 127 -5.27 -9.53 -15.59
N LYS A 128 -5.56 -10.79 -15.89
CA LYS A 128 -5.59 -11.86 -14.91
C LYS A 128 -4.29 -12.66 -15.04
N THR A 129 -3.58 -12.86 -13.93
CA THR A 129 -2.44 -13.80 -13.89
C THR A 129 -2.94 -15.24 -13.98
N THR A 130 -2.03 -16.17 -14.21
CA THR A 130 -2.25 -17.63 -14.17
C THR A 130 -2.87 -18.09 -12.84
N ASP A 131 -2.36 -17.57 -11.72
CA ASP A 131 -2.86 -17.86 -10.35
C ASP A 131 -4.26 -17.32 -10.06
N GLY A 132 -4.80 -16.50 -10.96
CA GLY A 132 -6.13 -15.95 -10.89
C GLY A 132 -6.25 -14.58 -10.21
N ASN A 133 -5.13 -13.93 -9.92
CA ASN A 133 -5.11 -12.56 -9.42
C ASN A 133 -5.46 -11.57 -10.55
N LEU A 134 -6.43 -10.69 -10.29
CA LEU A 134 -6.82 -9.62 -11.22
C LEU A 134 -6.05 -8.34 -10.88
N MET A 135 -5.28 -7.83 -11.84
CA MET A 135 -4.45 -6.65 -11.66
C MET A 135 -4.76 -5.60 -12.74
N ARG A 136 -4.72 -4.33 -12.34
CA ARG A 136 -4.80 -3.19 -13.26
C ARG A 136 -3.43 -2.55 -13.40
N LEU A 137 -2.88 -2.64 -14.61
CA LEU A 137 -1.58 -2.08 -14.95
C LEU A 137 -1.76 -0.70 -15.58
N PHE A 138 -0.85 0.21 -15.26
CA PHE A 138 -0.77 1.53 -15.87
C PHE A 138 0.62 1.73 -16.47
N CYS A 139 0.66 2.19 -17.71
CA CYS A 139 1.88 2.56 -18.41
C CYS A 139 1.84 4.03 -18.80
N ILE A 140 2.95 4.73 -18.58
CA ILE A 140 3.15 6.11 -19.00
C ILE A 140 4.42 6.18 -19.88
N GLY A 141 4.32 6.87 -21.00
CA GLY A 141 5.42 7.09 -21.93
C GLY A 141 5.45 8.53 -22.43
N PHE A 142 6.64 9.00 -22.81
CA PHE A 142 6.83 10.34 -23.36
C PHE A 142 7.62 10.26 -24.67
N THR A 143 7.32 11.15 -25.61
CA THR A 143 8.12 11.27 -26.84
C THR A 143 9.49 11.85 -26.53
N LYS A 144 10.54 11.28 -27.12
CA LYS A 144 11.92 11.71 -26.93
C LYS A 144 12.40 12.53 -28.13
N LYS A 145 12.86 13.75 -27.87
CA LYS A 145 13.53 14.58 -28.87
C LYS A 145 14.83 13.93 -29.33
N ARG A 146 15.08 13.87 -30.64
CA ARG A 146 16.37 13.39 -31.18
C ARG A 146 17.47 14.44 -30.96
N ASN A 147 18.71 14.00 -30.77
CA ASN A 147 19.84 14.91 -30.47
C ASN A 147 20.02 15.99 -31.56
N ASN A 148 19.84 15.64 -32.84
CA ASN A 148 20.02 16.57 -33.97
C ASN A 148 18.73 17.30 -34.38
N GLN A 149 17.67 17.25 -33.57
CA GLN A 149 16.39 17.88 -33.91
C GLN A 149 16.40 19.38 -33.61
N VAL A 150 16.26 20.21 -34.64
CA VAL A 150 16.21 21.68 -34.50
C VAL A 150 14.92 22.13 -33.82
N LYS A 151 13.76 21.55 -34.19
CA LYS A 151 12.45 21.89 -33.61
C LYS A 151 12.45 21.68 -32.09
N LYS A 152 11.88 22.66 -31.36
CA LYS A 152 11.72 22.59 -29.90
C LYS A 152 10.71 21.51 -29.48
N THR A 153 9.68 21.28 -30.30
CA THR A 153 8.60 20.34 -30.02
C THR A 153 8.86 18.96 -30.61
N CYS A 154 8.46 17.92 -29.88
CA CYS A 154 8.47 16.54 -30.30
C CYS A 154 7.08 15.95 -30.07
N TYR A 155 6.13 16.30 -30.94
CA TYR A 155 4.74 15.81 -30.83
C TYR A 155 4.51 14.63 -31.76
N ALA A 156 3.89 13.57 -31.24
CA ALA A 156 3.42 12.43 -32.02
C ALA A 156 2.05 12.73 -32.64
N GLN A 157 1.82 12.27 -33.87
CA GLN A 157 0.50 12.34 -34.48
C GLN A 157 -0.48 11.38 -33.79
N SER A 158 -1.78 11.68 -33.84
CA SER A 158 -2.82 10.86 -33.21
C SER A 158 -2.81 9.39 -33.67
N THR A 159 -2.47 9.13 -34.93
CA THR A 159 -2.31 7.78 -35.49
C THR A 159 -1.16 7.01 -34.81
N GLN A 160 -0.01 7.66 -34.63
CA GLN A 160 1.15 7.10 -33.94
C GLN A 160 0.86 6.84 -32.46
N ILE A 161 0.16 7.76 -31.78
CA ILE A 161 -0.24 7.59 -30.37
C ILE A 161 -1.11 6.34 -30.21
N ARG A 162 -2.09 6.13 -31.10
CA ARG A 162 -2.96 4.94 -31.08
C ARG A 162 -2.17 3.65 -31.32
N ALA A 163 -1.23 3.66 -32.28
CA ALA A 163 -0.36 2.52 -32.55
C ALA A 163 0.54 2.16 -31.35
N ILE A 164 1.14 3.17 -30.70
CA ILE A 164 1.96 2.99 -29.50
C ILE A 164 1.12 2.43 -28.35
N ARG A 165 -0.08 2.98 -28.10
CA ARG A 165 -0.98 2.47 -27.07
C ARG A 165 -1.34 1.01 -27.30
N LYS A 166 -1.67 0.61 -28.53
CA LYS A 166 -1.95 -0.79 -28.87
C LYS A 166 -0.76 -1.71 -28.52
N LYS A 167 0.47 -1.27 -28.83
CA LYS A 167 1.68 -2.03 -28.49
C LYS A 167 1.96 -2.07 -26.99
N MET A 168 1.72 -0.99 -26.26
CA MET A 168 1.80 -0.96 -24.79
C MET A 168 0.86 -1.99 -24.18
N THR A 169 -0.41 -2.01 -24.60
CA THR A 169 -1.40 -2.95 -24.06
C THR A 169 -1.09 -4.39 -24.43
N GLU A 170 -0.62 -4.65 -25.65
CA GLU A 170 -0.22 -5.97 -26.12
C GLU A 170 0.93 -6.55 -25.29
N ILE A 171 1.99 -5.76 -25.05
CA ILE A 171 3.15 -6.20 -24.25
C ILE A 171 2.72 -6.43 -22.79
N MET A 172 2.02 -5.47 -22.17
CA MET A 172 1.58 -5.63 -20.77
C MET A 172 0.71 -6.88 -20.58
N THR A 173 -0.21 -7.14 -21.52
CA THR A 173 -1.07 -8.33 -21.45
C THR A 173 -0.23 -9.59 -21.55
N ARG A 174 0.70 -9.65 -22.51
CA ARG A 174 1.54 -10.82 -22.76
C ARG A 174 2.40 -11.19 -21.56
N GLU A 175 3.10 -10.22 -20.97
CA GLU A 175 4.03 -10.49 -19.84
C GLU A 175 3.28 -10.93 -18.57
N VAL A 176 2.06 -10.44 -18.34
CA VAL A 176 1.29 -10.77 -17.13
C VAL A 176 0.41 -12.00 -17.30
N SER A 177 -0.08 -12.30 -18.51
CA SER A 177 -0.94 -13.48 -18.72
C SER A 177 -0.18 -14.80 -18.72
N SER A 178 1.13 -14.78 -19.00
CA SER A 178 1.96 -15.99 -19.08
C SER A 178 2.58 -16.41 -17.76
N ASN A 179 2.60 -15.51 -16.76
CA ASN A 179 3.41 -15.65 -15.57
C ASN A 179 2.54 -15.68 -14.31
N ASP A 180 3.04 -16.40 -13.30
CA ASP A 180 2.51 -16.43 -11.95
C ASP A 180 2.82 -15.12 -11.23
N PHE A 181 2.08 -14.80 -10.17
CA PHE A 181 2.21 -13.53 -9.47
C PHE A 181 3.59 -13.32 -8.82
N GLU A 182 4.32 -14.38 -8.48
CA GLU A 182 5.68 -14.28 -7.97
C GLU A 182 6.69 -13.89 -9.07
N GLU A 183 6.38 -14.16 -10.34
CA GLU A 183 7.24 -13.88 -11.50
C GLU A 183 6.91 -12.55 -12.20
N VAL A 184 5.76 -11.94 -11.89
CA VAL A 184 5.27 -10.66 -12.45
C VAL A 184 5.80 -9.45 -11.67
#